data_AF-A0A4Q8QJC5-F1
#
_entry.id   AF-A0A4Q8QJC5-F1
#
_cell.length_a   1.000
_cell.length_b   1.000
_cell.length_c   1.000
_cell.angle_alpha   90.00
_cell.angle_beta   90.00
_cell.angle_gamma   90.00
#
_symmetry.space_group_name_H-M   'P 1'
#
loop_
_entity.id
_entity.type
_entity.pdbx_description
1 polymer ?
#
loop_
_entity_poly.entity_id
_entity_poly.type
_entity_poly.pdbx_seq_one_letter_code
_entity_poly.pdbx_strand_id
1 'polypeptide(L)'
;MENLGQFLPLILIFAVAYFFMIRPQMKRQKDEKKFASALKKGDRIITKSGLYGKVVELNDKDFSCVIETMAGRLKFDRSAISMEMSKKLTTEAKK
;
A
#
# COMPACT_ATOMS: atom_id res chain seq x y z
N MET A 1 4.00 20.30 43.53
CA MET A 1 4.26 20.47 42.08
C MET A 1 5.55 19.73 41.67
N GLU A 2 5.74 18.49 42.13
CA GLU A 2 7.01 17.74 41.92
C GLU A 2 6.86 16.47 41.07
N ASN A 3 5.63 16.12 40.65
CA ASN A 3 5.37 14.86 39.95
C ASN A 3 5.51 14.93 38.42
N LEU A 4 5.64 16.12 37.82
CA LEU A 4 5.74 16.25 36.35
C LEU A 4 7.13 15.89 35.81
N GLY A 5 8.18 16.14 36.59
CA GLY A 5 9.57 15.85 36.19
C GLY A 5 9.87 14.36 36.07
N GLN A 6 9.18 13.51 36.84
CA GLN A 6 9.37 12.06 36.82
C GLN A 6 8.76 11.40 35.56
N PHE A 7 7.71 11.98 34.99
CA PHE A 7 7.11 11.49 33.74
C PHE A 7 7.79 12.04 32.48
N LEU A 8 8.69 13.02 32.62
CA LEU A 8 9.38 13.65 31.50
C LEU A 8 10.14 12.65 30.61
N PRO A 9 10.92 11.69 31.14
CA PRO A 9 11.61 10.69 30.32
C PRO A 9 10.64 9.77 29.57
N LEU A 10 9.53 9.39 30.22
CA LEU A 10 8.52 8.51 29.64
C LEU A 10 7.78 9.19 28.48
N ILE A 11 7.37 10.45 28.67
CA ILE A 11 6.72 11.26 27.63
C ILE A 11 7.66 11.46 26.44
N LEU A 12 8.96 11.66 26.68
CA LEU A 12 9.96 11.87 25.64
C LEU A 12 10.17 10.61 24.79
N ILE A 13 10.22 9.42 25.41
CA ILE A 13 10.27 8.13 24.70
C ILE A 13 8.99 7.93 23.87
N PHE A 14 7.81 8.20 24.41
CA PHE A 14 6.56 8.09 23.66
C PHE A 14 6.51 9.07 22.47
N ALA A 15 6.99 10.30 22.64
CA ALA A 15 7.06 11.29 21.58
C ALA A 15 7.98 10.84 20.44
N VAL A 16 9.16 10.30 20.78
CA VAL A 16 10.11 9.75 19.79
C VAL A 16 9.52 8.52 19.11
N ALA A 17 9.03 7.53 19.86
CA ALA A 17 8.42 6.32 19.30
C ALA A 17 7.21 6.65 18.39
N TYR A 18 6.36 7.59 18.79
CA TYR A 18 5.24 8.08 17.98
C TYR A 18 5.74 8.66 16.65
N PHE A 19 6.73 9.56 16.72
CA PHE A 19 7.24 10.22 15.54
C PHE A 19 7.97 9.25 14.59
N PHE A 20 8.72 8.28 15.13
CA PHE A 20 9.49 7.34 14.32
C PHE A 20 8.69 6.15 13.81
N MET A 21 7.62 5.69 14.47
CA MET A 21 6.83 4.54 14.01
C MET A 21 5.53 4.96 13.32
N ILE A 22 4.77 5.85 13.94
CA ILE A 22 3.41 6.17 13.49
C ILE A 22 3.46 7.09 12.26
N ARG A 23 4.38 8.06 12.21
CA ARG A 23 4.56 8.92 11.03
C ARG A 23 4.90 8.14 9.75
N PRO A 24 5.89 7.22 9.71
CA PRO A 24 6.16 6.45 8.50
C PRO A 24 5.04 5.45 8.17
N GLN A 25 4.39 4.82 9.15
CA GLN A 25 3.23 3.98 8.89
C GLN A 25 2.08 4.76 8.24
N MET A 26 1.76 5.95 8.75
CA MET A 26 0.73 6.81 8.16
C MET A 26 1.10 7.23 6.73
N LYS A 27 2.37 7.56 6.48
CA LYS A 27 2.85 7.89 5.14
C LYS A 27 2.68 6.70 4.18
N ARG A 28 3.14 5.50 4.57
CA ARG A 28 3.00 4.28 3.77
C ARG A 28 1.54 3.96 3.45
N GLN A 29 0.65 4.05 4.43
CA GLN A 29 -0.78 3.80 4.22
C GLN A 29 -1.41 4.81 3.24
N LYS A 30 -1.04 6.09 3.34
CA LYS A 30 -1.49 7.11 2.39
C LYS A 30 -0.98 6.82 0.98
N ASP A 31 0.28 6.39 0.85
CA ASP A 31 0.88 6.05 -0.44
C ASP A 31 0.27 4.78 -1.04
N GLU A 32 -0.04 3.75 -0.23
CA GLU A 32 -0.75 2.55 -0.68
C GLU A 32 -2.16 2.87 -1.18
N LYS A 33 -2.92 3.72 -0.46
CA LYS A 33 -4.24 4.17 -0.92
C LYS A 33 -4.16 4.92 -2.23
N LYS A 34 -3.20 5.85 -2.36
CA LYS A 34 -2.97 6.59 -3.62
C LYS A 34 -2.61 5.66 -4.77
N PHE A 35 -1.76 4.66 -4.53
CA PHE A 35 -1.40 3.69 -5.55
C PHE A 35 -2.62 2.87 -6.02
N ALA A 36 -3.41 2.35 -5.08
CA ALA A 36 -4.63 1.61 -5.40
C ALA A 36 -5.61 2.46 -6.24
N SER A 37 -5.78 3.74 -5.89
CA SER A 37 -6.58 4.70 -6.65
C SER A 37 -6.00 5.07 -8.02
N ALA A 38 -4.67 5.02 -8.17
CA ALA A 38 -3.97 5.38 -9.41
C ALA A 38 -3.88 4.24 -10.44
N LEU A 39 -4.29 3.02 -10.08
CA LEU A 39 -4.36 1.88 -11.00
C LEU A 39 -5.22 2.19 -12.23
N LYS A 40 -4.77 1.74 -13.40
CA LYS A 40 -5.44 1.92 -14.69
C LYS A 40 -5.63 0.59 -15.40
N LYS A 41 -6.62 0.56 -16.31
CA LYS A 41 -6.78 -0.57 -17.23
C LYS A 41 -5.52 -0.70 -18.08
N GLY A 42 -5.00 -1.91 -18.18
CA GLY A 42 -3.75 -2.21 -18.89
C GLY A 42 -2.52 -2.37 -17.99
N ASP A 43 -2.59 -1.93 -16.73
CA ASP A 43 -1.45 -2.01 -15.81
C ASP A 43 -1.07 -3.48 -15.52
N ARG A 44 0.24 -3.76 -15.60
CA ARG A 44 0.81 -5.02 -15.12
C ARG A 44 1.05 -4.90 -13.62
N ILE A 45 0.47 -5.81 -12.86
CA ILE A 45 0.48 -5.74 -11.41
C ILE A 45 0.91 -7.07 -10.79
N ILE A 46 1.28 -6.99 -9.51
CA ILE A 46 1.49 -8.15 -8.65
C ILE A 46 0.62 -7.94 -7.40
N THR A 47 -0.16 -8.95 -7.04
CA THR A 47 -0.92 -8.93 -5.78
C THR A 47 0.01 -9.09 -4.57
N LYS A 48 -0.48 -8.76 -3.38
CA LYS A 48 0.28 -8.99 -2.13
C LYS A 48 0.62 -10.47 -1.88
N SER A 49 -0.13 -11.40 -2.49
CA SER A 49 0.15 -12.84 -2.46
C SER A 49 1.12 -13.32 -3.55
N GLY A 50 1.63 -12.43 -4.40
CA GLY A 50 2.58 -12.77 -5.45
C GLY A 50 1.97 -13.21 -6.78
N LEU A 51 0.66 -13.02 -6.97
CA LEU A 51 -0.01 -13.34 -8.23
C LEU A 51 0.26 -12.23 -9.26
N TYR A 52 0.70 -12.64 -10.45
CA TYR A 52 0.97 -11.74 -11.57
C TYR A 52 -0.27 -11.65 -12.46
N GLY A 53 -0.56 -10.45 -12.94
CA GLY A 53 -1.64 -10.27 -13.90
C GLY A 53 -1.71 -8.87 -14.48
N LYS A 54 -2.72 -8.67 -15.31
CA LYS A 54 -3.00 -7.40 -15.99
C LYS A 54 -4.39 -6.89 -15.60
N VAL A 55 -4.49 -5.62 -15.23
CA VAL A 55 -5.79 -5.01 -14.94
C VAL A 55 -6.60 -4.90 -16.23
N VAL A 56 -7.75 -5.56 -16.29
CA VAL A 56 -8.68 -5.48 -17.43
C VAL A 56 -9.87 -4.57 -17.14
N GLU A 57 -10.31 -4.52 -15.89
CA GLU A 57 -11.41 -3.69 -15.46
C GLU A 57 -11.18 -3.11 -14.07
N LEU A 58 -11.73 -1.92 -13.85
CA LEU A 58 -11.73 -1.22 -12.58
C LEU A 58 -13.18 -0.88 -12.24
N ASN A 59 -13.57 -1.16 -11.00
CA ASN A 59 -14.88 -0.79 -10.49
C ASN A 59 -14.70 0.16 -9.30
N ASP A 60 -15.11 1.40 -9.49
CA ASP A 60 -14.99 2.43 -8.46
C ASP A 60 -16.10 2.33 -7.39
N LYS A 61 -17.21 1.65 -7.67
CA LYS A 61 -18.34 1.52 -6.72
C LYS A 61 -18.00 0.66 -5.50
N ASP A 62 -17.25 -0.41 -5.72
CA ASP A 62 -16.87 -1.39 -4.69
C ASP A 62 -15.35 -1.44 -4.46
N PHE A 63 -14.60 -0.50 -5.06
CA PHE A 63 -13.14 -0.43 -4.95
C PHE A 63 -12.41 -1.71 -5.39
N SER A 64 -12.98 -2.43 -6.35
CA SER A 64 -12.42 -3.67 -6.90
C SER A 64 -11.83 -3.49 -8.30
N CYS A 65 -11.09 -4.51 -8.74
CA CYS A 65 -10.52 -4.61 -10.07
C CYS A 65 -10.64 -6.05 -10.58
N VAL A 66 -10.77 -6.20 -11.89
CA VAL A 66 -10.67 -7.51 -12.55
C VAL A 66 -9.28 -7.61 -13.15
N ILE A 67 -8.59 -8.68 -12.79
CA ILE A 67 -7.23 -8.98 -13.21
C ILE A 67 -7.27 -10.21 -14.10
N GLU A 68 -6.67 -10.09 -15.26
CA GLU A 68 -6.42 -11.20 -16.17
C GLU A 68 -5.12 -11.89 -15.77
N THR A 69 -5.24 -13.19 -15.53
CA THR A 69 -4.19 -14.10 -15.10
C THR A 69 -4.10 -15.25 -16.09
N MET A 70 -3.09 -16.10 -15.96
CA MET A 70 -2.98 -17.33 -16.77
C MET A 70 -4.18 -18.27 -16.60
N ALA A 71 -4.84 -18.25 -15.43
CA ALA A 71 -5.99 -19.09 -15.12
C ALA A 71 -7.33 -18.45 -15.52
N GLY A 72 -7.32 -17.24 -16.08
CA GLY A 72 -8.51 -16.48 -16.45
C GLY A 72 -8.67 -15.17 -15.69
N ARG A 73 -9.89 -14.61 -15.71
CA ARG A 73 -10.21 -13.30 -15.13
C ARG A 73 -10.77 -13.46 -13.73
N LEU A 74 -10.12 -12.83 -12.76
CA LEU A 74 -10.47 -12.90 -11.35
C LEU A 74 -10.69 -11.49 -10.80
N LYS A 75 -11.70 -11.35 -9.94
CA LYS A 75 -12.02 -10.09 -9.25
C LYS A 75 -11.25 -10.02 -7.93
N PHE A 76 -10.56 -8.90 -7.71
CA PHE A 76 -9.78 -8.63 -6.50
C PHE A 76 -10.03 -7.21 -6.02
N ASP A 77 -9.86 -6.98 -4.73
CA ASP A 77 -9.82 -5.62 -4.19
C ASP A 77 -8.57 -4.88 -4.66
N ARG A 78 -8.70 -3.59 -4.96
CA ARG A 78 -7.56 -2.74 -5.35
C ARG A 78 -6.52 -2.63 -4.22
N SER A 79 -6.95 -2.80 -2.98
CA SER A 79 -6.08 -2.84 -1.79
C SER A 79 -5.22 -4.10 -1.71
N ALA A 80 -5.59 -5.17 -2.42
CA ALA A 80 -4.83 -6.42 -2.50
C ALA A 80 -3.63 -6.33 -3.45
N ILE A 81 -3.50 -5.23 -4.20
CA ILE A 81 -2.39 -5.01 -5.14
C ILE A 81 -1.17 -4.48 -4.39
N SER A 82 -0.02 -5.10 -4.63
CA SER A 82 1.24 -4.69 -4.02
C SER A 82 1.85 -3.53 -4.78
N MET A 83 1.93 -2.35 -4.13
CA MET A 83 2.60 -1.17 -4.68
C MET A 83 4.07 -1.45 -4.96
N GLU A 84 4.77 -2.12 -4.05
CA GLU A 84 6.22 -2.32 -4.17
C GLU A 84 6.56 -3.29 -5.31
N MET A 85 5.87 -4.42 -5.37
CA MET A 85 6.10 -5.45 -6.38
C MET A 85 5.68 -4.96 -7.78
N SER A 86 4.55 -4.26 -7.87
CA SER A 86 4.10 -3.70 -9.16
C SER A 86 5.01 -2.57 -9.67
N LYS A 87 5.62 -1.78 -8.78
CA LYS A 87 6.63 -0.78 -9.17
C LYS A 87 7.92 -1.42 -9.68
N LYS A 88 8.35 -2.54 -9.08
CA LYS A 88 9.51 -3.32 -9.53
C LYS A 88 9.31 -3.82 -10.97
N LEU A 89 8.13 -4.38 -11.29
CA LEU A 89 7.80 -4.78 -12.68
C LEU A 89 7.94 -3.66 -13.71
N THR A 90 7.45 -2.47 -13.37
CA THR A 90 7.51 -1.31 -14.29
C THR A 90 8.94 -0.81 -14.49
N THR A 91 9.79 -0.99 -13.48
CA THR A 91 11.20 -0.58 -13.51
C THR A 91 12.06 -1.60 -14.28
N GLU A 92 11.80 -2.89 -14.12
CA GLU A 92 12.48 -3.96 -14.85
C GLU A 92 12.15 -3.97 -16.34
N ALA A 93 10.93 -3.64 -16.73
CA ALA A 93 10.55 -3.53 -18.14
C ALA A 93 11.20 -2.35 -18.90
N LYS A 94 11.92 -1.45 -18.21
CA LYS A 94 12.62 -0.30 -18.80
C LYS A 94 14.15 -0.47 -18.86
N LYS A 95 14.70 -1.58 -18.36
CA LYS A 95 16.08 -1.98 -18.62
C LYS A 95 16.14 -2.87 -19.85
#